data_AF-Q3TDA3-F1
#
_entry.id   AF-Q3TDA3-F1
#
_cell.length_a   1.000
_cell.length_b   1.000
_cell.length_c   1.000
_cell.angle_alpha   90.00
_cell.angle_beta   90.00
_cell.angle_gamma   90.00
#
_symmetry.space_group_name_H-M   'P 1'
#
loop_
_entity.id
_entity.type
_entity.pdbx_description
1 polymer ?
#
loop_
_entity_poly.entity_id
_entity_poly.type
_entity_poly.pdbx_seq_one_letter_code
_entity_poly.pdbx_strand_id
1 'polypeptide(L)'
;MSIVTVQLGQCGNQIGFEVFDALFRDSHCSQGLCSKRDNEAYQASCRERFFREEENGVPVARAVLVDMEPKVINQTLSKAAQSGRWNYGQHTSFCQKQGSGNNWAYGYSVHGPKHEESIMNLIQTEVEKCDSLSGFFIIMSMAGGTGSGLGAFVTQKLQDQYSSSLKMNQIIWPYGTGEVIVQNYNSILTLSHLYRSSDALLIHENDAVHKICAKRMNIKQISFRDLNQVLAHQLGSVFQPTYSEDSSFHYRRNPLGDLMEHLVPHPEFKMLGVRNIPQMSAASLAYSAFTWAGLLKHLRQMLISSAKMEEGINWQVRPPLTGLPPIGKASAHKEHHFNTSLANLVVLRGREVHSADVEGFKDPALYTSWLEPVDAFSVWKTQRAFDKYEKSAALVSNSQLLVKPLDMIVGKVWNMFSSKAFIHQYTKFGMEEEDFLDSFALLEQVVASYGSLGP
;
A
#
# COMPACT_ATOMS: atom_id res chain seq x y z
N MET A 1 -18.21 -4.83 -7.22
CA MET A 1 -18.26 -3.52 -6.57
C MET A 1 -17.08 -2.70 -7.06
N SER A 2 -17.29 -1.41 -7.27
CA SER A 2 -16.30 -0.50 -7.84
C SER A 2 -15.47 0.19 -6.75
N ILE A 3 -14.21 0.48 -7.08
CA ILE A 3 -13.29 1.28 -6.27
C ILE A 3 -13.04 2.59 -7.01
N VAL A 4 -13.16 3.70 -6.30
CA VAL A 4 -12.74 5.01 -6.82
C VAL A 4 -11.33 5.29 -6.30
N THR A 5 -10.37 5.45 -7.22
CA THR A 5 -8.98 5.74 -6.86
C THR A 5 -8.74 7.25 -6.79
N VAL A 6 -8.27 7.77 -5.67
CA VAL A 6 -7.92 9.19 -5.52
C VAL A 6 -6.40 9.34 -5.51
N GLN A 7 -5.85 10.00 -6.52
CA GLN A 7 -4.41 10.17 -6.71
C GLN A 7 -4.00 11.59 -6.29
N LEU A 8 -3.15 11.71 -5.26
CA LEU A 8 -2.86 12.99 -4.62
C LEU A 8 -1.38 13.38 -4.77
N GLY A 9 -1.17 14.57 -5.35
CA GLY A 9 0.15 15.18 -5.56
C GLY A 9 1.02 14.44 -6.58
N GLN A 10 2.24 14.95 -6.77
CA GLN A 10 3.16 14.43 -7.80
C GLN A 10 3.40 12.91 -7.69
N CYS A 11 3.68 12.42 -6.47
CA CYS A 11 3.97 11.01 -6.24
C CYS A 11 2.75 10.13 -6.49
N GLY A 12 1.58 10.51 -5.95
CA GLY A 12 0.34 9.76 -6.09
C GLY A 12 -0.10 9.61 -7.55
N ASN A 13 -0.05 10.69 -8.33
CA ASN A 13 -0.41 10.68 -9.75
C ASN A 13 0.51 9.79 -10.60
N GLN A 14 1.82 9.81 -10.34
CA GLN A 14 2.78 8.99 -11.09
C GLN A 14 2.65 7.50 -10.77
N ILE A 15 2.42 7.14 -9.50
CA ILE A 15 2.19 5.76 -9.08
C ILE A 15 0.85 5.27 -9.60
N GLY A 16 -0.20 6.09 -9.46
CA GLY A 16 -1.55 5.75 -9.92
C GLY A 16 -1.57 5.38 -11.41
N PHE A 17 -0.85 6.13 -12.25
CA PHE A 17 -0.66 5.74 -13.65
C PHE A 17 -0.09 4.33 -13.81
N GLU A 18 1.05 4.03 -13.17
CA GLU A 18 1.71 2.73 -13.33
C GLU A 18 0.83 1.59 -12.77
N VAL A 19 0.04 1.85 -11.72
CA VAL A 19 -0.94 0.92 -11.14
C VAL A 19 -2.02 0.59 -12.15
N PHE A 20 -2.74 1.58 -12.70
CA PHE A 20 -3.76 1.33 -13.72
C PHE A 20 -3.19 0.64 -14.95
N ASP A 21 -1.97 1.00 -15.35
CA ASP A 21 -1.29 0.35 -16.46
C ASP A 21 -0.94 -1.12 -16.17
N ALA A 22 -0.52 -1.45 -14.95
CA ALA A 22 -0.27 -2.81 -14.52
C ALA A 22 -1.57 -3.62 -14.44
N LEU A 23 -2.64 -3.05 -13.89
CA LEU A 23 -3.95 -3.69 -13.79
C LEU A 23 -4.52 -4.02 -15.18
N PHE A 24 -4.45 -3.08 -16.12
CA PHE A 24 -4.91 -3.27 -17.49
C PHE A 24 -4.07 -4.33 -18.22
N ARG A 25 -2.73 -4.24 -18.15
CA ARG A 25 -1.84 -5.22 -18.79
C ARG A 25 -2.10 -6.61 -18.29
N ASP A 26 -2.26 -6.75 -16.98
CA ASP A 26 -2.52 -8.04 -16.38
C ASP A 26 -3.89 -8.56 -16.82
N SER A 27 -4.97 -7.79 -16.80
CA SER A 27 -6.30 -8.30 -17.23
C SER A 27 -6.35 -8.74 -18.69
N HIS A 28 -5.62 -8.06 -19.59
CA HIS A 28 -5.60 -8.38 -21.02
C HIS A 28 -4.52 -9.39 -21.42
N CYS A 29 -3.73 -9.89 -20.46
CA CYS A 29 -2.73 -10.91 -20.75
C CYS A 29 -3.40 -12.24 -21.13
N SER A 30 -3.07 -12.77 -22.31
CA SER A 30 -3.59 -14.03 -22.84
C SER A 30 -2.77 -15.26 -22.43
N GLN A 31 -1.83 -15.13 -21.48
CA GLN A 31 -1.07 -16.25 -20.92
C GLN A 31 -1.98 -17.11 -20.02
N GLY A 32 -2.86 -17.87 -20.66
CA GLY A 32 -3.93 -18.64 -20.05
C GLY A 32 -3.41 -19.91 -19.38
N LEU A 33 -3.20 -19.83 -18.06
CA LEU A 33 -3.13 -21.01 -17.19
C LEU A 33 -4.52 -21.49 -16.74
N CYS A 34 -5.58 -20.76 -17.11
CA CYS A 34 -6.98 -21.01 -16.76
C CYS A 34 -7.86 -21.16 -18.01
N SER A 35 -9.10 -21.61 -17.82
CA SER A 35 -10.07 -21.76 -18.92
C SER A 35 -10.44 -20.41 -19.53
N LYS A 36 -10.95 -20.40 -20.77
CA LYS A 36 -11.44 -19.18 -21.43
C LYS A 36 -12.51 -18.47 -20.59
N ARG A 37 -13.43 -19.24 -20.00
CA ARG A 37 -14.50 -18.74 -19.14
C ARG A 37 -13.96 -18.04 -17.89
N ASP A 38 -12.96 -18.63 -17.24
CA ASP A 38 -12.36 -18.05 -16.03
C ASP A 38 -11.60 -16.76 -16.36
N ASN A 39 -10.91 -16.73 -17.50
CA ASN A 39 -10.22 -15.52 -17.95
C ASN A 39 -11.19 -14.39 -18.31
N GLU A 40 -12.35 -14.70 -18.91
CA GLU A 40 -13.42 -13.73 -19.15
C GLU A 40 -14.01 -13.20 -17.83
N ALA A 41 -14.27 -14.08 -16.86
CA ALA A 41 -14.74 -13.68 -15.53
C ALA A 41 -13.72 -12.81 -14.78
N TYR A 42 -12.43 -13.11 -14.93
CA TYR A 42 -11.33 -12.32 -14.36
C TYR A 42 -11.30 -10.92 -14.95
N GLN A 43 -11.37 -10.82 -16.28
CA GLN A 43 -11.42 -9.55 -17.00
C GLN A 43 -12.63 -8.72 -16.60
N ALA A 44 -13.81 -9.34 -16.53
CA ALA A 44 -15.03 -8.69 -16.08
C ALA A 44 -14.91 -8.15 -14.66
N SER A 45 -14.35 -8.93 -13.72
CA SER A 45 -14.18 -8.51 -12.33
C SER A 45 -13.16 -7.37 -12.18
N CYS A 46 -12.01 -7.44 -12.89
CA CYS A 46 -11.04 -6.33 -12.90
C CYS A 46 -11.66 -5.05 -13.48
N ARG A 47 -12.41 -5.19 -14.57
CA ARG A 47 -13.12 -4.08 -15.21
C ARG A 47 -14.14 -3.45 -14.27
N GLU A 48 -15.04 -4.23 -13.67
CA GLU A 48 -16.05 -3.75 -12.71
C GLU A 48 -15.43 -2.97 -11.55
N ARG A 49 -14.28 -3.44 -11.05
CA ARG A 49 -13.56 -2.81 -9.92
C ARG A 49 -12.94 -1.47 -10.29
N PHE A 50 -12.20 -1.39 -11.39
CA PHE A 50 -11.26 -0.29 -11.66
C PHE A 50 -11.57 0.54 -12.91
N PHE A 51 -12.38 0.02 -13.83
CA PHE A 51 -12.62 0.64 -15.13
C PHE A 51 -14.12 0.81 -15.41
N ARG A 52 -14.43 1.71 -16.34
CA ARG A 52 -15.74 1.90 -16.97
C ARG A 52 -15.58 1.78 -18.48
N GLU A 53 -16.57 1.23 -19.17
CA GLU A 53 -16.59 1.24 -20.63
C GLU A 53 -17.27 2.51 -21.16
N GLU A 54 -16.69 3.07 -22.21
CA GLU A 54 -17.32 4.15 -23.00
C GLU A 54 -17.53 3.69 -24.44
N GLU A 55 -18.32 4.46 -25.20
CA GLU A 55 -18.77 4.11 -26.55
C GLU A 55 -17.62 3.85 -27.55
N ASN A 56 -16.44 4.44 -27.31
CA ASN A 56 -15.24 4.28 -28.14
C ASN A 56 -14.49 2.96 -27.91
N GLY A 57 -14.93 2.12 -26.97
CA GLY A 57 -14.31 0.83 -26.63
C GLY A 57 -13.01 0.92 -25.84
N VAL A 58 -12.51 2.12 -25.52
CA VAL A 58 -11.32 2.31 -24.67
C VAL A 58 -11.78 2.45 -23.21
N PRO A 59 -11.32 1.57 -22.30
CA PRO A 59 -11.76 1.64 -20.91
C PRO A 59 -11.23 2.90 -20.21
N VAL A 60 -12.09 3.47 -19.38
CA VAL A 60 -11.81 4.66 -18.58
C VAL A 60 -11.56 4.26 -17.14
N ALA A 61 -10.43 4.68 -16.57
CA ALA A 61 -10.08 4.44 -15.18
C ALA A 61 -11.01 5.19 -14.22
N ARG A 62 -11.49 4.51 -13.18
CA ARG A 62 -12.24 5.10 -12.06
C ARG A 62 -11.27 5.81 -11.13
N ALA A 63 -10.80 6.98 -11.55
CA ALA A 63 -9.79 7.73 -10.82
C ALA A 63 -10.03 9.24 -10.85
N VAL A 64 -9.66 9.90 -9.76
CA VAL A 64 -9.59 11.37 -9.66
C VAL A 64 -8.16 11.77 -9.39
N LEU A 65 -7.62 12.68 -10.21
CA LEU A 65 -6.25 13.17 -10.12
C LEU A 65 -6.25 14.55 -9.50
N VAL A 66 -5.53 14.73 -8.41
CA VAL A 66 -5.44 16.02 -7.72
C VAL A 66 -3.98 16.38 -7.53
N ASP A 67 -3.61 17.56 -7.98
CA ASP A 67 -2.32 18.17 -7.71
C ASP A 67 -2.49 19.68 -7.65
N MET A 68 -1.61 20.40 -6.97
CA MET A 68 -1.65 21.86 -6.97
C MET A 68 -0.85 22.46 -8.14
N GLU A 69 -0.28 21.61 -9.00
CA GLU A 69 0.49 21.99 -10.18
C GLU A 69 0.10 21.15 -11.41
N PRO A 70 0.02 21.73 -12.62
CA PRO A 70 -0.56 21.04 -13.78
C PRO A 70 0.42 20.07 -14.46
N LYS A 71 1.73 20.21 -14.21
CA LYS A 71 2.79 19.52 -14.97
C LYS A 71 2.62 18.00 -14.94
N VAL A 72 2.47 17.44 -13.74
CA VAL A 72 2.43 15.98 -13.54
C VAL A 72 1.11 15.40 -14.04
N ILE A 73 0.00 16.12 -13.82
CA ILE A 73 -1.32 15.74 -14.33
C ILE A 73 -1.31 15.69 -15.86
N ASN A 74 -0.87 16.76 -16.52
CA ASN A 74 -0.84 16.82 -17.98
C ASN A 74 0.04 15.72 -18.58
N GLN A 75 1.19 15.43 -17.97
CA GLN A 75 2.05 14.33 -18.39
C GLN A 75 1.36 12.97 -18.23
N THR A 76 0.67 12.76 -17.11
CA THR A 76 -0.01 11.50 -16.79
C THR A 76 -1.21 11.25 -17.71
N LEU A 77 -2.04 12.27 -17.93
CA LEU A 77 -3.16 12.22 -18.88
C LEU A 77 -2.67 11.94 -20.31
N SER A 78 -1.63 12.66 -20.75
CA SER A 78 -1.05 12.48 -22.09
C SER A 78 -0.46 11.08 -22.27
N LYS A 79 0.22 10.56 -21.25
CA LYS A 79 0.82 9.22 -21.27
C LYS A 79 -0.24 8.12 -21.35
N ALA A 80 -1.36 8.26 -20.65
CA ALA A 80 -2.49 7.33 -20.74
C ALA A 80 -3.10 7.36 -22.15
N ALA A 81 -3.43 8.55 -22.66
CA ALA A 81 -3.98 8.74 -24.00
C ALA A 81 -3.09 8.17 -25.11
N GLN A 82 -1.78 8.46 -25.06
CA GLN A 82 -0.83 7.95 -26.05
C GLN A 82 -0.66 6.42 -26.00
N SER A 83 -0.96 5.79 -24.86
CA SER A 83 -0.86 4.33 -24.76
C SER A 83 -1.93 3.60 -25.57
N GLY A 84 -3.07 4.24 -25.84
CA GLY A 84 -4.23 3.65 -26.53
C GLY A 84 -4.90 2.47 -25.80
N ARG A 85 -4.43 2.13 -24.59
CA ARG A 85 -4.89 0.95 -23.83
C ARG A 85 -6.06 1.27 -22.92
N TRP A 86 -5.97 2.40 -22.22
CA TRP A 86 -6.97 2.90 -21.28
C TRP A 86 -6.79 4.40 -21.14
N ASN A 87 -7.81 5.11 -20.65
CA ASN A 87 -7.80 6.55 -20.48
C ASN A 87 -8.28 6.98 -19.08
N TYR A 88 -7.96 8.20 -18.69
CA TYR A 88 -8.64 8.87 -17.59
C TYR A 88 -9.93 9.54 -18.10
N GLY A 89 -10.93 9.69 -17.22
CA GLY A 89 -12.19 10.30 -17.60
C GLY A 89 -12.05 11.78 -17.92
N GLN A 90 -12.93 12.31 -18.77
CA GLN A 90 -13.01 13.75 -18.99
C GLN A 90 -13.38 14.44 -17.67
N HIS A 91 -12.73 15.57 -17.38
CA HIS A 91 -12.96 16.34 -16.15
C HIS A 91 -12.77 15.53 -14.86
N THR A 92 -11.81 14.60 -14.82
CA THR A 92 -11.46 13.84 -13.60
C THR A 92 -10.20 14.35 -12.90
N SER A 93 -9.70 15.52 -13.30
CA SER A 93 -8.48 16.10 -12.77
C SER A 93 -8.68 17.51 -12.22
N PHE A 94 -7.97 17.79 -11.13
CA PHE A 94 -7.89 19.10 -10.49
C PHE A 94 -6.44 19.56 -10.45
N CYS A 95 -6.16 20.74 -11.00
CA CYS A 95 -4.87 21.40 -10.88
C CYS A 95 -4.99 22.88 -10.54
N GLN A 96 -3.96 23.41 -9.88
CA GLN A 96 -3.79 24.84 -9.63
C GLN A 96 -2.45 25.31 -10.23
N LYS A 97 -2.14 26.60 -10.09
CA LYS A 97 -0.87 27.19 -10.57
C LYS A 97 0.22 27.23 -9.51
N GLN A 98 -0.12 27.05 -8.24
CA GLN A 98 0.78 27.23 -7.11
C GLN A 98 0.76 25.99 -6.23
N GLY A 99 1.90 25.28 -6.17
CA GLY A 99 2.11 24.12 -5.33
C GLY A 99 2.16 24.43 -3.84
N SER A 100 2.09 23.38 -3.01
CA SER A 100 2.11 23.53 -1.53
C SER A 100 3.51 23.75 -0.93
N GLY A 101 4.56 23.88 -1.76
CA GLY A 101 5.93 24.23 -1.31
C GLY A 101 6.53 23.27 -0.28
N ASN A 102 6.20 21.97 -0.35
CA ASN A 102 6.57 20.94 0.65
C ASN A 102 6.15 21.24 2.09
N ASN A 103 5.09 22.02 2.29
CA ASN A 103 4.58 22.36 3.61
C ASN A 103 3.21 21.70 3.82
N TRP A 104 3.14 20.80 4.81
CA TRP A 104 1.91 20.08 5.14
C TRP A 104 0.80 21.04 5.61
N ALA A 105 1.09 22.00 6.49
CA ALA A 105 0.10 22.95 7.02
C ALA A 105 -0.52 23.80 5.91
N TYR A 106 0.29 24.20 4.91
CA TYR A 106 -0.24 24.94 3.77
C TYR A 106 -1.18 24.08 2.91
N GLY A 107 -0.82 22.82 2.67
CA GLY A 107 -1.66 21.85 1.97
C GLY A 107 -2.98 21.59 2.71
N TYR A 108 -2.90 21.37 4.02
CA TYR A 108 -4.04 21.00 4.86
C TYR A 108 -4.93 22.19 5.21
N SER A 109 -4.38 23.26 5.79
CA SER A 109 -5.15 24.36 6.37
C SER A 109 -5.52 25.45 5.38
N VAL A 110 -4.83 25.54 4.22
CA VAL A 110 -5.09 26.58 3.22
C VAL A 110 -5.64 26.00 1.92
N HIS A 111 -4.90 25.10 1.26
CA HIS A 111 -5.35 24.53 -0.01
C HIS A 111 -6.57 23.62 0.16
N GLY A 112 -6.61 22.81 1.21
CA GLY A 112 -7.73 21.93 1.55
C GLY A 112 -9.07 22.68 1.57
N PRO A 113 -9.31 23.57 2.55
CA PRO A 113 -10.56 24.31 2.66
C PRO A 113 -10.88 25.14 1.42
N LYS A 114 -9.86 25.77 0.79
CA LYS A 114 -10.06 26.63 -0.38
C LYS A 114 -10.59 25.85 -1.61
N HIS A 115 -10.22 24.58 -1.74
CA HIS A 115 -10.52 23.77 -2.92
C HIS A 115 -11.39 22.54 -2.62
N GLU A 116 -11.93 22.45 -1.39
CA GLU A 116 -12.76 21.35 -0.91
C GLU A 116 -13.90 21.05 -1.88
N GLU A 117 -14.75 22.05 -2.17
CA GLU A 117 -15.92 21.88 -3.03
C GLU A 117 -15.54 21.35 -4.42
N SER A 118 -14.50 21.91 -5.04
CA SER A 118 -14.06 21.48 -6.37
C SER A 118 -13.57 20.04 -6.38
N ILE A 119 -12.78 19.63 -5.38
CA ILE A 119 -12.23 18.28 -5.30
C ILE A 119 -13.33 17.27 -4.95
N MET A 120 -14.18 17.58 -3.98
CA MET A 120 -15.26 16.68 -3.56
C MET A 120 -16.32 16.51 -4.65
N ASN A 121 -16.65 17.55 -5.42
CA ASN A 121 -17.56 17.44 -6.56
C ASN A 121 -17.02 16.50 -7.65
N LEU A 122 -15.71 16.51 -7.91
CA LEU A 122 -15.07 15.58 -8.85
C LEU A 122 -15.18 14.12 -8.36
N ILE A 123 -14.91 13.90 -7.08
CA ILE A 123 -15.02 12.57 -6.46
C ILE A 123 -16.47 12.10 -6.49
N GLN A 124 -17.42 12.96 -6.09
CA GLN A 124 -18.84 12.66 -6.13
C GLN A 124 -19.30 12.27 -7.54
N THR A 125 -18.89 13.04 -8.56
CA THR A 125 -19.21 12.74 -9.96
C THR A 125 -18.69 11.37 -10.38
N GLU A 126 -17.52 10.94 -9.89
CA GLU A 126 -17.00 9.61 -10.22
C GLU A 126 -17.68 8.49 -9.41
N VAL A 127 -18.07 8.76 -8.17
CA VAL A 127 -18.87 7.86 -7.34
C VAL A 127 -20.24 7.61 -7.94
N GLU A 128 -20.92 8.66 -8.45
CA GLU A 128 -22.24 8.55 -9.08
C GLU A 128 -22.24 7.69 -10.35
N LYS A 129 -21.07 7.47 -10.97
CA LYS A 129 -20.89 6.56 -12.12
C LYS A 129 -20.62 5.10 -11.71
N CYS A 130 -20.63 4.79 -10.41
CA CYS A 130 -20.46 3.44 -9.90
C CYS A 130 -21.83 2.83 -9.55
N ASP A 131 -22.10 1.63 -10.06
CA ASP A 131 -23.34 0.91 -9.70
C ASP A 131 -23.38 0.57 -8.20
N SER A 132 -22.22 0.25 -7.64
CA SER A 132 -22.04 -0.01 -6.21
C SER A 132 -20.61 0.33 -5.80
N LEU A 133 -20.46 1.33 -4.93
CA LEU A 133 -19.18 1.75 -4.37
C LEU A 133 -18.77 0.80 -3.22
N SER A 134 -17.58 0.21 -3.33
CA SER A 134 -16.93 -0.53 -2.24
C SER A 134 -16.18 0.43 -1.30
N GLY A 135 -15.44 1.38 -1.88
CA GLY A 135 -14.62 2.30 -1.13
C GLY A 135 -13.65 3.09 -2.01
N PHE A 136 -12.78 3.82 -1.33
CA PHE A 136 -11.75 4.66 -1.91
C PHE A 136 -10.38 4.02 -1.72
N PHE A 137 -9.62 3.95 -2.81
CA PHE A 137 -8.21 3.64 -2.77
C PHE A 137 -7.41 4.93 -3.00
N ILE A 138 -6.72 5.40 -1.96
CA ILE A 138 -6.12 6.73 -1.95
C ILE A 138 -4.61 6.57 -2.05
N ILE A 139 -3.96 7.21 -3.03
CA ILE A 139 -2.52 7.07 -3.28
C ILE A 139 -1.83 8.41 -3.04
N MET A 140 -0.89 8.44 -2.10
CA MET A 140 -0.21 9.67 -1.69
C MET A 140 1.20 9.44 -1.14
N SER A 141 1.96 10.52 -0.99
CA SER A 141 3.26 10.52 -0.29
C SER A 141 3.17 11.26 1.04
N MET A 142 4.00 10.85 1.99
CA MET A 142 4.03 11.47 3.33
C MET A 142 4.91 12.73 3.39
N ALA A 143 5.83 12.88 2.43
CA ALA A 143 6.91 13.88 2.48
C ALA A 143 6.55 15.24 1.87
N GLY A 144 5.64 15.27 0.89
CA GLY A 144 5.29 16.47 0.12
C GLY A 144 4.52 17.51 0.93
N GLY A 145 3.93 18.49 0.27
CA GLY A 145 2.89 19.37 0.85
C GLY A 145 1.49 19.02 0.32
N THR A 146 1.38 18.85 -1.00
CA THR A 146 0.11 18.47 -1.65
C THR A 146 -0.28 17.04 -1.33
N GLY A 147 0.60 16.06 -1.62
CA GLY A 147 0.29 14.65 -1.39
C GLY A 147 -0.03 14.36 0.07
N SER A 148 0.64 15.03 1.00
CA SER A 148 0.58 14.78 2.44
C SER A 148 -0.54 15.59 3.12
N GLY A 149 -0.48 16.93 3.08
CA GLY A 149 -1.39 17.85 3.76
C GLY A 149 -2.76 17.90 3.10
N LEU A 150 -2.81 18.25 1.81
CA LEU A 150 -4.07 18.21 1.08
C LEU A 150 -4.63 16.78 1.04
N GLY A 151 -3.78 15.76 0.93
CA GLY A 151 -4.22 14.37 0.95
C GLY A 151 -4.86 13.92 2.28
N ALA A 152 -4.28 14.34 3.41
CA ALA A 152 -4.87 14.10 4.74
C ALA A 152 -6.22 14.81 4.89
N PHE A 153 -6.32 16.05 4.40
CA PHE A 153 -7.58 16.81 4.40
C PHE A 153 -8.66 16.11 3.55
N VAL A 154 -8.34 15.73 2.31
CA VAL A 154 -9.28 15.03 1.42
C VAL A 154 -9.72 13.70 2.04
N THR A 155 -8.81 12.94 2.65
CA THR A 155 -9.16 11.69 3.33
C THR A 155 -10.14 11.92 4.48
N GLN A 156 -9.94 12.96 5.27
CA GLN A 156 -10.89 13.34 6.33
C GLN A 156 -12.27 13.68 5.76
N LYS A 157 -12.33 14.47 4.67
CA LYS A 157 -13.61 14.82 4.04
C LYS A 157 -14.31 13.61 3.43
N LEU A 158 -13.57 12.63 2.91
CA LEU A 158 -14.13 11.35 2.48
C LEU A 158 -14.69 10.55 3.66
N GLN A 159 -14.06 10.61 4.82
CA GLN A 159 -14.59 9.99 6.04
C GLN A 159 -15.89 10.68 6.48
N ASP A 160 -15.96 12.01 6.42
CA ASP A 160 -17.14 12.79 6.81
C ASP A 160 -18.34 12.54 5.88
N GLN A 161 -18.12 12.55 4.55
CA GLN A 161 -19.19 12.44 3.55
C GLN A 161 -19.58 11.00 3.21
N TYR A 162 -18.62 10.07 3.20
CA TYR A 162 -18.81 8.68 2.79
C TYR A 162 -18.48 7.72 3.92
N SER A 163 -19.01 7.95 5.12
CA SER A 163 -18.68 7.20 6.34
C SER A 163 -18.88 5.68 6.23
N SER A 164 -19.81 5.22 5.40
CA SER A 164 -20.09 3.80 5.14
C SER A 164 -19.13 3.12 4.16
N SER A 165 -18.39 3.90 3.37
CA SER A 165 -17.46 3.39 2.35
C SER A 165 -16.08 3.19 2.96
N LEU A 166 -15.33 2.19 2.49
CA LEU A 166 -14.00 1.90 3.04
C LEU A 166 -12.93 2.86 2.50
N LYS A 167 -11.92 3.21 3.29
CA LYS A 167 -10.77 4.04 2.89
C LYS A 167 -9.47 3.32 3.17
N MET A 168 -8.81 2.90 2.09
CA MET A 168 -7.45 2.36 2.14
C MET A 168 -6.48 3.38 1.56
N ASN A 169 -5.56 3.87 2.39
CA ASN A 169 -4.51 4.80 1.98
C ASN A 169 -3.22 4.04 1.67
N GLN A 170 -2.77 4.06 0.42
CA GLN A 170 -1.40 3.74 0.07
C GLN A 170 -0.52 4.97 0.33
N ILE A 171 0.41 4.82 1.27
CA ILE A 171 1.34 5.88 1.62
C ILE A 171 2.77 5.51 1.26
N ILE A 172 3.45 6.45 0.59
CA ILE A 172 4.86 6.35 0.27
C ILE A 172 5.67 7.04 1.36
N TRP A 173 6.38 6.22 2.13
CA TRP A 173 7.28 6.65 3.19
C TRP A 173 8.59 7.20 2.57
N PRO A 174 9.04 8.39 3.00
CA PRO A 174 10.21 9.05 2.41
C PRO A 174 11.51 8.28 2.60
N TYR A 175 12.54 8.66 1.85
CA TYR A 175 13.90 8.20 2.14
C TYR A 175 14.37 8.66 3.52
N GLY A 176 15.00 7.74 4.25
CA GLY A 176 15.55 8.00 5.58
C GLY A 176 16.71 9.02 5.57
N THR A 177 17.37 9.21 4.42
CA THR A 177 18.42 10.22 4.20
C THR A 177 17.89 11.64 4.07
N GLY A 178 16.58 11.81 3.80
CA GLY A 178 15.98 13.11 3.54
C GLY A 178 15.95 13.50 2.05
N GLU A 179 14.77 13.82 1.55
CA GLU A 179 14.52 14.49 0.25
C GLU A 179 14.21 15.98 0.47
N VAL A 180 13.53 16.28 1.58
CA VAL A 180 13.16 17.64 1.98
C VAL A 180 13.44 17.82 3.48
N ILE A 181 13.91 19.01 3.86
CA ILE A 181 14.29 19.33 5.25
C ILE A 181 13.13 19.11 6.24
N VAL A 182 11.91 19.45 5.84
CA VAL A 182 10.71 19.39 6.69
C VAL A 182 9.91 18.09 6.55
N GLN A 183 10.41 17.11 5.79
CA GLN A 183 9.66 15.88 5.47
C GLN A 183 9.23 15.09 6.70
N ASN A 184 10.00 15.14 7.80
CA ASN A 184 9.73 14.33 8.97
C ASN A 184 8.49 14.88 9.71
N TYR A 185 8.37 16.21 9.82
CA TYR A 185 7.14 16.84 10.31
C TYR A 185 5.95 16.52 9.42
N ASN A 186 6.08 16.67 8.10
CA ASN A 186 5.02 16.31 7.15
C ASN A 186 4.58 14.85 7.34
N SER A 187 5.53 13.95 7.56
CA SER A 187 5.26 12.51 7.72
C SER A 187 4.49 12.19 9.00
N ILE A 188 4.89 12.76 10.14
CA ILE A 188 4.19 12.59 11.42
C ILE A 188 2.77 13.14 11.35
N LEU A 189 2.62 14.38 10.87
CA LEU A 189 1.30 15.01 10.75
C LEU A 189 0.39 14.20 9.81
N THR A 190 0.92 13.75 8.67
CA THR A 190 0.17 12.91 7.73
C THR A 190 -0.27 11.61 8.38
N LEU A 191 0.65 10.86 8.98
CA LEU A 191 0.33 9.56 9.55
C LEU A 191 -0.70 9.68 10.68
N SER A 192 -0.52 10.68 11.54
CA SER A 192 -1.42 11.02 12.65
C SER A 192 -2.85 11.29 12.16
N HIS A 193 -3.02 12.09 11.11
CA HIS A 193 -4.34 12.40 10.56
C HIS A 193 -4.95 11.20 9.82
N LEU A 194 -4.14 10.46 9.05
CA LEU A 194 -4.62 9.28 8.33
C LEU A 194 -5.04 8.15 9.28
N TYR A 195 -4.39 8.00 10.45
CA TYR A 195 -4.79 7.01 11.45
C TYR A 195 -6.22 7.22 11.96
N ARG A 196 -6.64 8.48 12.05
CA ARG A 196 -7.98 8.89 12.50
C ARG A 196 -9.03 8.74 11.40
N SER A 197 -8.68 8.97 10.14
CA SER A 197 -9.62 9.07 9.02
C SER A 197 -9.63 7.87 8.06
N SER A 198 -8.67 6.95 8.15
CA SER A 198 -8.57 5.78 7.27
C SER A 198 -8.94 4.48 7.98
N ASP A 199 -9.43 3.50 7.22
CA ASP A 199 -9.68 2.14 7.73
C ASP A 199 -8.41 1.29 7.67
N ALA A 200 -7.57 1.48 6.65
CA ALA A 200 -6.29 0.78 6.51
C ALA A 200 -5.20 1.67 5.88
N LEU A 201 -3.95 1.45 6.29
CA LEU A 201 -2.76 2.16 5.82
C LEU A 201 -1.79 1.17 5.19
N LEU A 202 -1.70 1.16 3.86
CA LEU A 202 -0.78 0.34 3.11
C LEU A 202 0.55 1.08 2.88
N ILE A 203 1.58 0.70 3.62
CA ILE A 203 2.83 1.47 3.71
C ILE A 203 3.91 0.88 2.80
N HIS A 204 4.51 1.72 1.96
CA HIS A 204 5.67 1.36 1.16
C HIS A 204 6.84 2.32 1.42
N GLU A 205 8.02 1.77 1.66
CA GLU A 205 9.22 2.58 1.93
C GLU A 205 10.08 2.73 0.69
N ASN A 206 10.37 3.98 0.31
CA ASN A 206 11.24 4.31 -0.82
C ASN A 206 12.60 3.61 -0.72
N ASP A 207 13.22 3.59 0.47
CA ASP A 207 14.49 2.88 0.70
C ASP A 207 14.41 1.38 0.40
N ALA A 208 13.26 0.75 0.68
CA ALA A 208 13.05 -0.68 0.45
C ALA A 208 12.86 -0.97 -1.05
N VAL A 209 11.99 -0.20 -1.70
CA VAL A 209 11.72 -0.33 -3.14
C VAL A 209 12.98 -0.02 -3.95
N HIS A 210 13.76 1.00 -3.55
CA HIS A 210 15.02 1.34 -4.20
C HIS A 210 16.05 0.21 -4.08
N LYS A 211 16.13 -0.46 -2.93
CA LYS A 211 16.99 -1.64 -2.75
C LYS A 211 16.55 -2.81 -3.64
N ILE A 212 15.24 -3.01 -3.82
CA ILE A 212 14.71 -4.01 -4.76
C ILE A 212 15.13 -3.67 -6.20
N CYS A 213 14.96 -2.44 -6.66
CA CYS A 213 15.41 -2.03 -8.00
C CYS A 213 16.92 -2.24 -8.20
N ALA A 214 17.72 -1.87 -7.21
CA ALA A 214 19.18 -2.00 -7.27
C ALA A 214 19.64 -3.45 -7.32
N LYS A 215 19.16 -4.29 -6.39
CA LYS A 215 19.69 -5.64 -6.17
C LYS A 215 18.98 -6.71 -6.98
N ARG A 216 17.65 -6.64 -7.07
CA ARG A 216 16.82 -7.66 -7.73
C ARG A 216 16.60 -7.40 -9.20
N MET A 217 16.32 -6.15 -9.55
CA MET A 217 16.09 -5.77 -10.95
C MET A 217 17.40 -5.47 -11.69
N ASN A 218 18.53 -5.39 -10.96
CA ASN A 218 19.86 -5.07 -11.47
C ASN A 218 19.89 -3.77 -12.29
N ILE A 219 19.15 -2.76 -11.82
CA ILE A 219 19.05 -1.45 -12.47
C ILE A 219 20.18 -0.57 -11.92
N LYS A 220 21.11 -0.16 -12.77
CA LYS A 220 22.26 0.66 -12.38
C LYS A 220 21.90 2.11 -12.07
N GLN A 221 21.00 2.70 -12.86
CA GLN A 221 20.53 4.08 -12.73
C GLN A 221 19.04 4.06 -12.44
N ILE A 222 18.68 4.14 -11.17
CA ILE A 222 17.31 3.97 -10.70
C ILE A 222 16.56 5.28 -10.82
N SER A 223 15.47 5.27 -11.58
CA SER A 223 14.55 6.40 -11.71
C SER A 223 13.30 6.18 -10.87
N PHE A 224 12.55 7.26 -10.60
CA PHE A 224 11.22 7.14 -9.96
C PHE A 224 10.25 6.26 -10.77
N ARG A 225 10.40 6.20 -12.10
CA ARG A 225 9.60 5.29 -12.93
C ARG A 225 9.84 3.83 -12.54
N ASP A 226 11.09 3.44 -12.30
CA ASP A 226 11.44 2.07 -11.94
C ASP A 226 10.85 1.70 -10.56
N LEU A 227 10.92 2.63 -9.61
CA LEU A 227 10.30 2.47 -8.28
C LEU A 227 8.78 2.30 -8.41
N ASN A 228 8.13 3.18 -9.17
CA ASN A 228 6.68 3.17 -9.36
C ASN A 228 6.20 1.90 -10.07
N GLN A 229 7.01 1.31 -10.96
CA GLN A 229 6.69 0.02 -11.59
C GLN A 229 6.74 -1.15 -10.60
N VAL A 230 7.71 -1.17 -9.67
CA VAL A 230 7.77 -2.18 -8.61
C VAL A 230 6.56 -2.04 -7.68
N LEU A 231 6.21 -0.81 -7.29
CA LEU A 231 5.02 -0.52 -6.48
C LEU A 231 3.73 -0.96 -7.19
N ALA A 232 3.58 -0.63 -8.47
CA ALA A 232 2.43 -1.05 -9.27
C ALA A 232 2.31 -2.57 -9.37
N HIS A 233 3.44 -3.28 -9.50
CA HIS A 233 3.46 -4.73 -9.46
C HIS A 233 3.00 -5.28 -8.09
N GLN A 234 3.47 -4.69 -6.98
CA GLN A 234 3.05 -5.07 -5.62
C GLN A 234 1.55 -4.89 -5.39
N LEU A 235 0.98 -3.77 -5.87
CA LEU A 235 -0.45 -3.53 -5.75
C LEU A 235 -1.26 -4.44 -6.68
N GLY A 236 -0.81 -4.64 -7.91
CA GLY A 236 -1.49 -5.51 -8.87
C GLY A 236 -1.58 -6.96 -8.39
N SER A 237 -0.61 -7.45 -7.63
CA SER A 237 -0.70 -8.81 -7.07
C SER A 237 -1.77 -8.95 -5.99
N VAL A 238 -2.10 -7.86 -5.29
CA VAL A 238 -3.07 -7.84 -4.19
C VAL A 238 -4.49 -7.52 -4.69
N PHE A 239 -4.64 -6.52 -5.57
CA PHE A 239 -5.95 -6.01 -5.97
C PHE A 239 -6.65 -6.76 -7.09
N GLN A 240 -5.91 -7.55 -7.85
CA GLN A 240 -6.48 -8.32 -8.95
C GLN A 240 -7.38 -9.45 -8.43
N PRO A 241 -8.36 -9.92 -9.24
CA PRO A 241 -9.29 -10.95 -8.82
C PRO A 241 -8.66 -12.27 -8.40
N THR A 242 -9.07 -12.77 -7.23
CA THR A 242 -8.63 -14.03 -6.64
C THR A 242 -9.83 -14.80 -6.07
N TYR A 243 -9.63 -16.09 -5.82
CA TYR A 243 -10.59 -16.97 -5.14
C TYR A 243 -10.18 -17.16 -3.67
N SER A 244 -11.16 -17.15 -2.77
CA SER A 244 -11.00 -17.64 -1.39
C SER A 244 -11.12 -19.16 -1.33
N GLU A 245 -10.71 -19.78 -0.22
CA GLU A 245 -10.98 -21.20 0.04
C GLU A 245 -12.49 -21.51 -0.04
N ASP A 246 -13.35 -20.61 0.45
CA ASP A 246 -14.81 -20.78 0.46
C ASP A 246 -15.51 -20.46 -0.88
N SER A 247 -14.83 -19.76 -1.80
CA SER A 247 -15.47 -19.19 -3.00
C SER A 247 -14.85 -19.74 -4.29
N SER A 248 -14.97 -21.04 -4.52
CA SER A 248 -14.31 -21.73 -5.64
C SER A 248 -14.86 -21.36 -7.04
N PHE A 249 -15.99 -20.64 -7.13
CA PHE A 249 -16.70 -20.43 -8.40
C PHE A 249 -16.93 -18.95 -8.78
N HIS A 250 -16.64 -18.01 -7.88
CA HIS A 250 -16.82 -16.58 -8.14
C HIS A 250 -15.66 -15.78 -7.56
N TYR A 251 -15.13 -14.85 -8.35
CA TYR A 251 -14.19 -13.86 -7.86
C TYR A 251 -14.84 -13.01 -6.76
N ARG A 252 -14.05 -12.68 -5.74
CA ARG A 252 -14.48 -11.78 -4.66
C ARG A 252 -15.01 -10.46 -5.23
N ARG A 253 -16.13 -9.94 -4.72
CA ARG A 253 -16.78 -8.73 -5.26
C ARG A 253 -16.36 -7.44 -4.56
N ASN A 254 -15.80 -7.52 -3.35
CA ASN A 254 -15.46 -6.39 -2.49
C ASN A 254 -13.97 -6.40 -2.06
N PRO A 255 -13.01 -6.18 -2.98
CA PRO A 255 -11.59 -6.34 -2.67
C PRO A 255 -11.09 -5.53 -1.47
N LEU A 256 -11.63 -4.33 -1.20
CA LEU A 256 -11.23 -3.55 -0.02
C LEU A 256 -11.82 -4.11 1.27
N GLY A 257 -13.11 -4.47 1.27
CA GLY A 257 -13.76 -5.05 2.44
C GLY A 257 -13.15 -6.39 2.81
N ASP A 258 -12.90 -7.21 1.80
CA ASP A 258 -12.20 -8.48 1.93
C ASP A 258 -10.81 -8.30 2.53
N LEU A 259 -10.01 -7.34 2.04
CA LEU A 259 -8.69 -7.08 2.63
C LEU A 259 -8.80 -6.63 4.09
N MET A 260 -9.75 -5.74 4.40
CA MET A 260 -9.89 -5.18 5.74
C MET A 260 -10.38 -6.22 6.75
N GLU A 261 -11.36 -7.05 6.38
CA GLU A 261 -11.88 -8.13 7.22
C GLU A 261 -10.77 -9.09 7.67
N HIS A 262 -9.86 -9.46 6.76
CA HIS A 262 -8.83 -10.46 7.06
C HIS A 262 -7.53 -9.86 7.63
N LEU A 263 -7.31 -8.54 7.52
CA LEU A 263 -6.03 -7.91 7.89
C LEU A 263 -6.14 -6.87 9.00
N VAL A 264 -7.32 -6.31 9.24
CA VAL A 264 -7.54 -5.23 10.22
C VAL A 264 -8.60 -5.70 11.23
N PRO A 265 -8.24 -6.64 12.13
CA PRO A 265 -9.20 -7.18 13.10
C PRO A 265 -9.55 -6.16 14.21
N HIS A 266 -8.73 -5.12 14.39
CA HIS A 266 -8.95 -4.10 15.40
C HIS A 266 -8.56 -2.70 14.86
N PRO A 267 -9.37 -1.65 15.09
CA PRO A 267 -9.14 -0.31 14.53
C PRO A 267 -7.87 0.37 15.04
N GLU A 268 -7.28 -0.10 16.15
CA GLU A 268 -5.98 0.41 16.59
C GLU A 268 -4.81 -0.13 15.76
N PHE A 269 -5.00 -1.16 14.93
CA PHE A 269 -3.93 -1.80 14.16
C PHE A 269 -4.21 -1.71 12.66
N LYS A 270 -3.88 -0.57 12.05
CA LYS A 270 -4.25 -0.28 10.64
C LYS A 270 -3.08 -0.38 9.66
N MET A 271 -1.85 -0.58 10.13
CA MET A 271 -0.65 -0.56 9.28
C MET A 271 -0.41 -1.90 8.59
N LEU A 272 -0.41 -1.88 7.27
CA LEU A 272 -0.21 -3.05 6.41
C LEU A 272 1.09 -2.90 5.62
N GLY A 273 1.86 -4.00 5.55
CA GLY A 273 3.03 -4.13 4.69
C GLY A 273 2.82 -5.19 3.62
N VAL A 274 3.37 -4.97 2.42
CA VAL A 274 3.29 -5.91 1.29
C VAL A 274 4.68 -6.42 0.90
N ARG A 275 4.77 -7.73 0.64
CA ARG A 275 5.97 -8.40 0.15
C ARG A 275 5.59 -9.28 -1.05
N ASN A 276 6.40 -9.22 -2.11
CA ASN A 276 6.17 -10.03 -3.31
C ASN A 276 7.38 -10.88 -3.62
N ILE A 277 7.13 -12.09 -4.08
CA ILE A 277 8.13 -12.98 -4.67
C ILE A 277 7.55 -13.73 -5.87
N PRO A 278 8.37 -14.10 -6.86
CA PRO A 278 9.75 -13.64 -7.04
C PRO A 278 9.81 -12.17 -7.48
N GLN A 279 10.95 -11.50 -7.23
CA GLN A 279 11.26 -10.19 -7.79
C GLN A 279 12.59 -10.30 -8.53
N MET A 280 12.59 -10.18 -9.85
CA MET A 280 13.82 -10.26 -10.64
C MET A 280 13.69 -9.60 -12.00
N SER A 281 14.84 -9.33 -12.63
CA SER A 281 14.89 -8.84 -14.00
C SER A 281 14.39 -9.88 -15.01
N ALA A 282 13.86 -9.41 -16.15
CA ALA A 282 13.40 -10.28 -17.24
C ALA A 282 14.51 -11.18 -17.79
N ALA A 283 15.77 -10.72 -17.75
CA ALA A 283 16.92 -11.52 -18.15
C ALA A 283 17.15 -12.72 -17.21
N SER A 284 16.91 -12.56 -15.91
CA SER A 284 17.07 -13.64 -14.92
C SER A 284 15.89 -14.61 -14.95
N LEU A 285 14.69 -14.11 -15.28
CA LEU A 285 13.47 -14.89 -15.35
C LEU A 285 13.57 -16.08 -16.32
N ALA A 286 14.22 -15.89 -17.47
CA ALA A 286 14.38 -16.93 -18.49
C ALA A 286 15.20 -18.16 -18.02
N TYR A 287 16.01 -18.00 -16.97
CA TYR A 287 16.87 -19.06 -16.41
C TYR A 287 16.42 -19.52 -15.02
N SER A 288 15.25 -19.06 -14.57
CA SER A 288 14.74 -19.34 -13.23
C SER A 288 13.59 -20.35 -13.28
N ALA A 289 13.63 -21.33 -12.38
CA ALA A 289 12.54 -22.28 -12.16
C ALA A 289 11.99 -22.11 -10.75
N PHE A 290 10.66 -22.03 -10.63
CA PHE A 290 10.01 -21.79 -9.34
C PHE A 290 9.19 -23.00 -8.88
N THR A 291 9.39 -23.36 -7.62
CA THR A 291 8.57 -24.34 -6.90
C THR A 291 7.79 -23.62 -5.80
N TRP A 292 6.54 -24.05 -5.55
CA TRP A 292 5.74 -23.46 -4.47
C TRP A 292 6.43 -23.60 -3.11
N ALA A 293 6.98 -24.77 -2.80
CA ALA A 293 7.74 -25.00 -1.57
C ALA A 293 8.92 -24.02 -1.41
N GLY A 294 9.65 -23.74 -2.49
CA GLY A 294 10.75 -22.77 -2.48
C GLY A 294 10.26 -21.35 -2.21
N LEU A 295 9.28 -20.88 -2.97
CA LEU A 295 8.72 -19.54 -2.81
C LEU A 295 8.14 -19.35 -1.39
N LEU A 296 7.26 -20.23 -0.94
CA LEU A 296 6.57 -20.11 0.34
C LEU A 296 7.55 -20.18 1.53
N LYS A 297 8.60 -21.00 1.44
CA LYS A 297 9.67 -21.03 2.45
C LYS A 297 10.37 -19.67 2.57
N HIS A 298 10.72 -19.03 1.46
CA HIS A 298 11.37 -17.71 1.47
C HIS A 298 10.40 -16.64 1.98
N LEU A 299 9.15 -16.65 1.52
CA LEU A 299 8.13 -15.69 1.95
C LEU A 299 7.86 -15.77 3.46
N ARG A 300 7.75 -16.99 4.00
CA ARG A 300 7.59 -17.22 5.44
C ARG A 300 8.80 -16.70 6.22
N GLN A 301 10.02 -16.97 5.76
CA GLN A 301 11.21 -16.46 6.45
C GLN A 301 11.30 -14.93 6.34
N MET A 302 10.86 -14.33 5.23
CA MET A 302 10.78 -12.88 5.09
C MET A 302 9.80 -12.26 6.09
N LEU A 303 8.65 -12.91 6.32
CA LEU A 303 7.70 -12.51 7.34
C LEU A 303 8.35 -12.50 8.72
N ILE A 304 8.94 -13.63 9.11
CA ILE A 304 9.53 -13.86 10.45
C ILE A 304 10.70 -12.93 10.75
N SER A 305 11.54 -12.66 9.75
CA SER A 305 12.76 -11.85 9.91
C SER A 305 12.58 -10.36 9.59
N SER A 306 11.35 -9.90 9.37
CA SER A 306 11.06 -8.53 8.89
C SER A 306 11.81 -8.14 7.61
N ALA A 307 12.19 -9.12 6.78
CA ALA A 307 12.87 -8.86 5.53
C ALA A 307 11.88 -8.35 4.48
N LYS A 308 12.30 -7.34 3.71
CA LYS A 308 11.50 -6.70 2.65
C LYS A 308 11.74 -7.31 1.27
N MET A 309 12.83 -8.07 1.12
CA MET A 309 13.26 -8.78 -0.09
C MET A 309 14.12 -10.00 0.31
N GLU A 310 14.31 -10.97 -0.59
CA GLU A 310 14.89 -12.26 -0.17
C GLU A 310 16.38 -12.19 0.22
N GLU A 311 17.20 -11.24 -0.26
CA GLU A 311 18.60 -11.09 0.22
C GLU A 311 18.67 -10.47 1.62
N GLY A 312 17.57 -9.88 2.08
CA GLY A 312 17.47 -9.36 3.44
C GLY A 312 17.09 -10.43 4.46
N ILE A 313 16.85 -11.68 4.03
CA ILE A 313 16.40 -12.74 4.92
C ILE A 313 17.48 -13.08 5.95
N ASN A 314 17.10 -13.01 7.22
CA ASN A 314 17.88 -13.59 8.29
C ASN A 314 17.32 -14.98 8.65
N TRP A 315 18.03 -16.03 8.24
CA TRP A 315 17.68 -17.44 8.49
C TRP A 315 17.89 -17.89 9.95
N GLN A 316 18.53 -17.06 10.77
CA GLN A 316 18.73 -17.34 12.20
C GLN A 316 17.51 -16.97 13.04
N VAL A 317 16.62 -16.09 12.54
CA VAL A 317 15.38 -15.73 13.24
C VAL A 317 14.41 -16.92 13.20
N ARG A 318 13.86 -17.29 14.35
CA ARG A 318 12.90 -18.38 14.52
C ARG A 318 11.68 -17.90 15.30
N PRO A 319 10.49 -18.51 15.06
CA PRO A 319 9.35 -18.30 15.94
C PRO A 319 9.69 -18.67 17.39
N PRO A 320 9.09 -17.96 18.35
CA PRO A 320 9.23 -18.26 19.77
C PRO A 320 8.71 -19.69 20.04
N LEU A 321 9.45 -20.44 20.87
CA LEU A 321 9.07 -21.81 21.23
C LEU A 321 7.86 -21.78 22.18
N THR A 322 6.76 -22.40 21.80
CA THR A 322 5.58 -22.56 22.66
C THR A 322 5.92 -23.46 23.85
N GLY A 323 5.76 -22.95 25.09
CA GLY A 323 5.76 -23.76 26.32
C GLY A 323 7.05 -23.82 27.16
N LEU A 324 8.07 -22.98 26.92
CA LEU A 324 9.20 -22.82 27.84
C LEU A 324 9.19 -21.43 28.49
N PRO A 325 9.46 -21.30 29.81
CA PRO A 325 9.58 -19.99 30.43
C PRO A 325 10.69 -19.19 29.76
N PRO A 326 10.63 -17.84 29.75
CA PRO A 326 11.66 -17.02 29.13
C PRO A 326 13.00 -17.39 29.76
N ILE A 327 13.88 -18.00 28.94
CA ILE A 327 15.20 -18.41 29.39
C ILE A 327 15.92 -17.14 29.86
N GLY A 328 16.22 -17.12 31.16
CA GLY A 328 16.90 -16.02 31.80
C GLY A 328 18.20 -15.67 31.07
N LYS A 329 18.38 -14.36 30.83
CA LYS A 329 19.64 -13.71 30.45
C LYS A 329 20.50 -14.52 29.47
N ALA A 330 20.01 -14.70 28.25
CA ALA A 330 20.90 -15.00 27.13
C ALA A 330 21.77 -13.76 26.83
N SER A 331 23.06 -14.00 26.68
CA SER A 331 24.15 -13.09 26.30
C SER A 331 23.73 -11.88 25.45
N ALA A 332 24.26 -10.70 25.79
CA ALA A 332 24.06 -9.38 25.16
C ALA A 332 24.62 -9.24 23.73
N HIS A 333 24.54 -10.28 22.90
CA HIS A 333 24.98 -10.25 21.51
C HIS A 333 23.81 -10.61 20.58
N LYS A 334 23.13 -9.55 20.09
CA LYS A 334 22.10 -9.52 19.04
C LYS A 334 20.88 -10.40 19.32
N GLU A 335 19.91 -9.85 20.05
CA GLU A 335 18.54 -10.36 19.97
C GLU A 335 18.06 -10.27 18.52
N HIS A 336 17.85 -11.43 17.90
CA HIS A 336 17.25 -11.54 16.59
C HIS A 336 15.75 -11.28 16.74
N HIS A 337 15.34 -10.01 16.62
CA HIS A 337 13.96 -9.60 16.81
C HIS A 337 13.03 -10.33 15.84
N PHE A 338 12.12 -11.12 16.41
CA PHE A 338 11.07 -11.83 15.71
C PHE A 338 9.94 -10.86 15.35
N ASN A 339 9.38 -10.98 14.15
CA ASN A 339 8.24 -10.16 13.74
C ASN A 339 6.92 -10.86 14.09
N THR A 340 6.28 -10.45 15.18
CA THR A 340 4.95 -10.94 15.53
C THR A 340 3.90 -10.30 14.60
N SER A 341 3.05 -11.15 14.00
CA SER A 341 1.92 -10.71 13.18
C SER A 341 0.64 -10.63 14.00
N LEU A 342 -0.22 -9.68 13.67
CA LEU A 342 -1.62 -9.69 14.08
C LEU A 342 -2.44 -10.52 13.09
N ALA A 343 -2.27 -10.25 11.78
CA ALA A 343 -2.96 -10.97 10.72
C ALA A 343 -2.13 -11.00 9.43
N ASN A 344 -2.25 -12.08 8.66
CA ASN A 344 -1.52 -12.30 7.43
C ASN A 344 -2.44 -12.83 6.32
N LEU A 345 -2.31 -12.25 5.13
CA LEU A 345 -2.97 -12.71 3.92
C LEU A 345 -1.92 -13.09 2.87
N VAL A 346 -1.95 -14.33 2.42
CA VAL A 346 -1.10 -14.83 1.33
C VAL A 346 -1.91 -14.93 0.05
N VAL A 347 -1.48 -14.22 -1.00
CA VAL A 347 -2.09 -14.26 -2.33
C VAL A 347 -1.19 -15.03 -3.28
N LEU A 348 -1.66 -16.18 -3.77
CA LEU A 348 -0.93 -17.07 -4.66
C LEU A 348 -1.52 -17.02 -6.07
N ARG A 349 -0.65 -16.85 -7.06
CA ARG A 349 -1.05 -16.76 -8.46
C ARG A 349 -0.13 -17.59 -9.34
N GLY A 350 -0.69 -18.52 -10.11
CA GLY A 350 0.11 -19.26 -11.09
C GLY A 350 -0.29 -20.70 -11.33
N ARG A 351 0.63 -21.44 -11.95
CA ARG A 351 0.45 -22.85 -12.30
C ARG A 351 0.41 -23.72 -11.04
N GLU A 352 -0.49 -24.70 -11.03
CA GLU A 352 -0.63 -25.68 -9.94
C GLU A 352 -0.81 -25.01 -8.56
N VAL A 353 -1.48 -23.84 -8.51
CA VAL A 353 -1.66 -23.08 -7.26
C VAL A 353 -2.36 -23.87 -6.15
N HIS A 354 -3.21 -24.83 -6.50
CA HIS A 354 -3.90 -25.68 -5.54
C HIS A 354 -2.98 -26.68 -4.82
N SER A 355 -1.80 -27.00 -5.38
CA SER A 355 -0.81 -27.86 -4.70
C SER A 355 0.13 -27.09 -3.76
N ALA A 356 -0.03 -25.76 -3.67
CA ALA A 356 0.79 -24.92 -2.82
C ALA A 356 0.44 -25.15 -1.33
N ASP A 357 1.42 -25.68 -0.59
CA ASP A 357 1.33 -25.95 0.84
C ASP A 357 1.60 -24.67 1.66
N VAL A 358 0.54 -24.17 2.32
CA VAL A 358 0.57 -22.96 3.15
C VAL A 358 0.52 -23.25 4.64
N GLU A 359 0.61 -24.51 5.07
CA GLU A 359 0.47 -24.90 6.49
C GLU A 359 1.52 -24.22 7.38
N GLY A 360 2.71 -23.95 6.84
CA GLY A 360 3.74 -23.21 7.57
C GLY A 360 3.32 -21.79 8.02
N PHE A 361 2.32 -21.18 7.38
CA PHE A 361 1.79 -19.87 7.78
C PHE A 361 0.66 -19.95 8.82
N LYS A 362 0.13 -21.15 9.10
CA LYS A 362 -0.89 -21.38 10.15
C LYS A 362 -0.28 -21.62 11.54
N ASP A 363 1.05 -21.59 11.64
CA ASP A 363 1.79 -21.75 12.88
C ASP A 363 1.38 -20.66 13.90
N PRO A 364 0.75 -21.02 15.04
CA PRO A 364 0.27 -20.06 16.03
C PRO A 364 1.38 -19.15 16.57
N ALA A 365 2.62 -19.61 16.62
CA ALA A 365 3.77 -18.82 17.11
C ALA A 365 4.12 -17.63 16.20
N LEU A 366 3.50 -17.54 15.01
CA LEU A 366 3.62 -16.37 14.13
C LEU A 366 2.74 -15.20 14.54
N TYR A 367 1.70 -15.48 15.34
CA TYR A 367 0.63 -14.55 15.61
C TYR A 367 0.63 -14.08 17.07
N THR A 368 -0.04 -12.97 17.32
CA THR A 368 -0.34 -12.54 18.67
C THR A 368 -1.27 -13.54 19.36
N SER A 369 -1.14 -13.66 20.69
CA SER A 369 -2.02 -14.50 21.52
C SER A 369 -3.48 -14.02 21.58
N TRP A 370 -3.80 -12.84 21.04
CA TRP A 370 -5.14 -12.23 21.14
C TRP A 370 -6.14 -12.75 20.10
N LEU A 371 -5.65 -13.34 19.01
CA LEU A 371 -6.47 -13.79 17.90
C LEU A 371 -6.24 -15.28 17.70
N GLU A 372 -7.33 -16.03 17.48
CA GLU A 372 -7.21 -17.44 17.16
C GLU A 372 -6.44 -17.59 15.83
N PRO A 373 -5.49 -18.55 15.71
CA PRO A 373 -4.67 -18.71 14.52
C PRO A 373 -5.48 -18.90 13.22
N VAL A 374 -6.70 -19.42 13.33
CA VAL A 374 -7.62 -19.64 12.21
C VAL A 374 -8.11 -18.32 11.62
N ASP A 375 -8.32 -17.30 12.46
CA ASP A 375 -8.78 -15.97 12.05
C ASP A 375 -7.60 -15.06 11.67
N ALA A 376 -6.39 -15.38 12.12
CA ALA A 376 -5.19 -14.59 11.88
C ALA A 376 -4.53 -14.85 10.51
N PHE A 377 -4.88 -15.97 9.86
CA PHE A 377 -4.28 -16.35 8.58
C PHE A 377 -5.34 -16.56 7.49
N SER A 378 -5.06 -16.05 6.30
CA SER A 378 -5.91 -16.26 5.13
C SER A 378 -5.10 -16.48 3.87
N VAL A 379 -5.68 -17.22 2.93
CA VAL A 379 -5.04 -17.52 1.65
C VAL A 379 -6.00 -17.29 0.50
N TRP A 380 -5.54 -16.54 -0.50
CA TRP A 380 -6.26 -16.35 -1.76
C TRP A 380 -5.46 -16.97 -2.90
N LYS A 381 -6.16 -17.67 -3.80
CA LYS A 381 -5.52 -18.42 -4.89
C LYS A 381 -6.15 -18.05 -6.23
N THR A 382 -5.34 -18.00 -7.29
CA THR A 382 -5.86 -17.89 -8.66
C THR A 382 -4.94 -18.62 -9.63
N GLN A 383 -5.53 -19.42 -10.52
CA GLN A 383 -4.79 -20.19 -11.53
C GLN A 383 -4.45 -19.32 -12.74
N ARG A 384 -3.77 -18.20 -12.50
CA ARG A 384 -3.40 -17.23 -13.52
C ARG A 384 -2.03 -16.68 -13.21
N ALA A 385 -1.17 -16.61 -14.22
CA ALA A 385 0.12 -15.97 -14.11
C ALA A 385 -0.06 -14.48 -13.76
N PHE A 386 0.97 -13.88 -13.18
CA PHE A 386 1.01 -12.44 -12.91
C PHE A 386 2.34 -11.87 -13.39
N ASP A 387 2.28 -10.81 -14.20
CA ASP A 387 3.44 -10.06 -14.70
C ASP A 387 4.60 -10.96 -15.19
N LYS A 388 4.27 -11.93 -16.06
CA LYS A 388 5.19 -12.91 -16.70
C LYS A 388 5.69 -14.03 -15.79
N TYR A 389 5.38 -14.02 -14.50
CA TYR A 389 5.76 -15.10 -13.59
C TYR A 389 4.75 -16.26 -13.66
N GLU A 390 5.25 -17.47 -13.95
CA GLU A 390 4.46 -18.70 -13.92
C GLU A 390 3.85 -18.97 -12.53
N LYS A 391 4.60 -18.65 -11.48
CA LYS A 391 4.23 -18.77 -10.08
C LYS A 391 4.68 -17.52 -9.34
N SER A 392 3.77 -16.91 -8.60
CA SER A 392 4.02 -15.72 -7.78
C SER A 392 3.23 -15.79 -6.48
N ALA A 393 3.80 -15.19 -5.44
CA ALA A 393 3.19 -15.08 -4.13
C ALA A 393 3.37 -13.66 -3.59
N ALA A 394 2.28 -13.09 -3.10
CA ALA A 394 2.29 -11.85 -2.34
C ALA A 394 1.84 -12.13 -0.90
N LEU A 395 2.45 -11.44 0.06
CA LEU A 395 2.08 -11.48 1.47
C LEU A 395 1.73 -10.06 1.91
N VAL A 396 0.50 -9.88 2.35
CA VAL A 396 0.06 -8.68 3.05
C VAL A 396 0.02 -9.01 4.54
N SER A 397 0.69 -8.23 5.37
CA SER A 397 0.80 -8.50 6.80
C SER A 397 0.51 -7.26 7.63
N ASN A 398 -0.35 -7.41 8.63
CA ASN A 398 -0.46 -6.49 9.76
C ASN A 398 0.44 -7.02 10.87
N SER A 399 1.58 -6.37 11.11
CA SER A 399 2.64 -6.91 11.98
C SER A 399 3.54 -5.81 12.52
N GLN A 400 4.51 -6.20 13.37
CA GLN A 400 5.52 -5.30 13.93
C GLN A 400 6.52 -4.72 12.92
N LEU A 401 6.44 -5.09 11.63
CA LEU A 401 7.34 -4.66 10.55
C LEU A 401 7.63 -3.14 10.56
N LEU A 402 6.60 -2.32 10.82
CA LEU A 402 6.65 -0.87 10.68
C LEU A 402 6.92 -0.12 11.99
N VAL A 403 7.01 -0.83 13.12
CA VAL A 403 7.26 -0.25 14.45
C VAL A 403 8.60 0.49 14.49
N LYS A 404 9.67 -0.16 14.05
CA LYS A 404 11.01 0.43 14.11
C LYS A 404 11.16 1.67 13.20
N PRO A 405 10.72 1.64 11.92
CA PRO A 405 10.68 2.86 11.11
C PRO A 405 9.87 4.00 11.74
N LEU A 406 8.72 3.68 12.35
CA LEU A 406 7.85 4.65 13.01
C LEU A 406 8.50 5.27 14.24
N ASP A 407 9.02 4.46 15.14
CA ASP A 407 9.73 4.91 16.35
C ASP A 407 10.93 5.81 15.99
N MET A 408 11.70 5.43 14.96
CA MET A 408 12.82 6.24 14.46
C MET A 408 12.39 7.61 13.93
N ILE A 409 11.25 7.72 13.22
CA ILE A 409 10.81 9.02 12.70
C ILE A 409 10.23 9.88 13.83
N VAL A 410 9.48 9.29 14.77
CA VAL A 410 8.96 9.99 15.97
C VAL A 410 10.12 10.60 16.75
N GLY A 411 11.15 9.82 17.08
CA GLY A 411 12.32 10.31 17.81
C GLY A 411 13.08 11.41 17.04
N LYS A 412 13.22 11.29 15.72
CA LYS A 412 13.82 12.36 14.89
C LYS A 412 13.03 13.66 14.96
N VAL A 413 11.71 13.59 14.82
CA VAL A 413 10.86 14.78 14.84
C VAL A 413 10.81 15.40 16.23
N TRP A 414 10.76 14.59 17.28
CA TRP A 414 10.83 15.08 18.66
C TRP A 414 12.08 15.94 18.90
N ASN A 415 13.24 15.51 18.41
CA ASN A 415 14.50 16.26 18.52
C ASN A 415 14.43 17.60 17.74
N MET A 416 13.84 17.59 16.53
CA MET A 416 13.61 18.80 15.74
C MET A 416 12.65 19.77 16.46
N PHE A 417 11.57 19.23 17.02
CA PHE A 417 10.52 19.97 17.72
C PHE A 417 11.03 20.61 19.00
N SER A 418 11.78 19.85 19.81
CA SER A 418 12.42 20.33 21.04
C SER A 418 13.39 21.50 20.78
N SER A 419 13.99 21.54 19.59
CA SER A 419 14.88 22.63 19.15
C SER A 419 14.13 23.79 18.48
N LYS A 420 12.80 23.74 18.43
CA LYS A 420 11.91 24.64 17.67
C LYS A 420 12.29 24.81 16.20
N ALA A 421 12.94 23.80 15.62
CA ALA A 421 13.43 23.87 14.25
C ALA A 421 12.27 23.82 13.26
N PHE A 422 12.21 24.80 12.35
CA PHE A 422 11.22 24.91 11.26
C PHE A 422 9.73 25.00 11.65
N ILE A 423 9.39 25.01 12.94
CA ILE A 423 7.99 25.10 13.42
C ILE A 423 7.28 26.36 12.88
N HIS A 424 7.99 27.50 12.79
CA HIS A 424 7.45 28.75 12.24
C HIS A 424 6.91 28.63 10.80
N GLN A 425 7.36 27.62 10.04
CA GLN A 425 6.84 27.37 8.70
C GLN A 425 5.42 26.80 8.72
N TYR A 426 5.02 26.15 9.81
CA TYR A 426 3.70 25.57 9.98
C TYR A 426 2.77 26.54 10.70
N THR A 427 3.25 27.22 11.74
CA THR A 427 2.43 28.17 12.52
C THR A 427 1.94 29.36 11.70
N LYS A 428 2.70 29.80 10.70
CA LYS A 428 2.25 30.84 9.75
C LYS A 428 0.99 30.44 8.95
N PHE A 429 0.62 29.17 8.94
CA PHE A 429 -0.58 28.64 8.29
C PHE A 429 -1.62 28.13 9.29
N GLY A 430 -1.55 28.60 10.54
CA GLY A 430 -2.57 28.37 11.57
C GLY A 430 -2.45 27.04 12.31
N MET A 431 -1.29 26.39 12.26
CA MET A 431 -0.99 25.26 13.14
C MET A 431 -0.40 25.74 14.47
N GLU A 432 -0.78 25.10 15.56
CA GLU A 432 -0.26 25.37 16.89
C GLU A 432 0.76 24.31 17.32
N GLU A 433 1.56 24.60 18.35
CA GLU A 433 2.50 23.59 18.90
C GLU A 433 1.75 22.36 19.45
N GLU A 434 0.53 22.54 19.93
CA GLU A 434 -0.35 21.48 20.44
C GLU A 434 -0.68 20.42 19.37
N ASP A 435 -0.91 20.82 18.12
CA ASP A 435 -1.22 19.89 17.03
C ASP A 435 -0.09 18.87 16.78
N PHE A 436 1.17 19.29 17.01
CA PHE A 436 2.33 18.42 16.92
C PHE A 436 2.39 17.46 18.11
N LEU A 437 2.14 17.96 19.33
CA LEU A 437 2.12 17.15 20.54
C LEU A 437 1.04 16.05 20.47
N ASP A 438 -0.16 16.40 20.00
CA ASP A 438 -1.26 15.44 19.77
C ASP A 438 -0.89 14.38 18.73
N SER A 439 -0.11 14.77 17.71
CA SER A 439 0.39 13.85 16.71
C SER A 439 1.49 12.93 17.24
N PHE A 440 2.35 13.40 18.14
CA PHE A 440 3.32 12.55 18.82
C PHE A 440 2.62 11.56 19.73
N ALA A 441 1.73 12.03 20.60
CA ALA A 441 1.04 11.18 21.56
C ALA A 441 0.30 10.03 20.88
N LEU A 442 -0.43 10.31 19.79
CA LEU A 442 -1.12 9.29 19.01
C LEU A 442 -0.13 8.25 18.42
N LEU A 443 0.96 8.69 17.80
CA LEU A 443 1.88 7.78 17.13
C LEU A 443 2.77 7.01 18.12
N GLU A 444 3.11 7.60 19.25
CA GLU A 444 3.78 6.91 20.36
C GLU A 444 2.87 5.82 20.94
N GLN A 445 1.56 6.08 21.08
CA GLN A 445 0.59 5.05 21.44
C GLN A 445 0.57 3.94 20.39
N VAL A 446 0.54 4.26 19.09
CA VAL A 446 0.59 3.24 18.02
C VAL A 446 1.87 2.40 18.11
N VAL A 447 3.02 3.02 18.34
CA VAL A 447 4.30 2.31 18.56
C VAL A 447 4.21 1.37 19.76
N ALA A 448 3.66 1.85 20.88
CA ALA A 448 3.49 1.05 22.09
C ALA A 448 2.54 -0.14 21.87
N SER A 449 1.40 0.08 21.22
CA SER A 449 0.40 -0.94 20.95
C SER A 449 0.94 -2.04 20.04
N TYR A 450 1.60 -1.69 18.92
CA TYR A 450 2.26 -2.68 18.08
C TYR A 450 3.46 -3.34 18.78
N GLY A 451 4.23 -2.59 19.58
CA GLY A 451 5.35 -3.12 20.36
C GLY A 451 4.91 -4.13 21.42
N SER A 452 3.66 -4.03 21.90
CA SER A 452 3.07 -4.95 22.87
C SER A 452 2.58 -6.28 22.27
N LEU A 453 2.57 -6.41 20.93
CA LEU A 453 2.20 -7.67 20.27
C LEU A 453 3.20 -8.77 20.64
N GLY A 454 2.78 -9.64 21.56
CA GLY A 454 3.53 -10.80 22.01
C GLY A 454 2.92 -12.10 21.47
N PRO A 455 3.74 -13.11 21.19
CA PRO A 455 3.29 -14.46 20.87
C PRO A 455 2.45 -15.10 21.99
#